data_AF-A0A6B1FLN7-F1
#
_entry.id   AF-A0A6B1FLN7-F1
#
_cell.length_a   1.000
_cell.length_b   1.000
_cell.length_c   1.000
_cell.angle_alpha   90.00
_cell.angle_beta   90.00
_cell.angle_gamma   90.00
#
_symmetry.space_group_name_H-M   'P 1'
#
loop_
_entity.id
_entity.type
_entity.pdbx_description
1 polymer ?
#
loop_
_entity_poly.entity_id
_entity_poly.type
_entity_poly.pdbx_seq_one_letter_code
_entity_poly.pdbx_strand_id
1 'polypeptide(L)'
;MVVLAGGRPHRLHRRDVRRHAAFPEADGGGAHRGRHLREIPDRGDAEDAPAASGPADSRSVGDQLRVGGAGRHCRSTGVVGRPAGQGSGEWAVSEYEGPIPIPDDDSRDFWEGCKRHELIFKRCEDCGFYIHLPKSRCPECWSTNVGTARVSGKGTVYTVTIVSIPTAPGFDPPYNVSLVELDEQPGLRVMTNVVDCSEDELEIGLRVEVTFRDIIADGRLEASLPLFRPMTGDEG
;
A
#
# COMPACT_ATOMS: atom_id res chain seq x y z
N MET A 1 5.69 -39.84 -40.77
CA MET A 1 4.25 -40.13 -40.88
C MET A 1 3.54 -39.09 -40.01
N VAL A 2 2.78 -38.08 -40.44
CA VAL A 2 2.26 -37.54 -41.72
C VAL A 2 1.97 -36.04 -41.44
N VAL A 3 2.63 -35.11 -42.15
CA VAL A 3 2.11 -34.05 -43.07
C VAL A 3 1.29 -32.90 -42.43
N LEU A 4 1.92 -31.71 -42.26
CA LEU A 4 1.82 -30.43 -43.00
C LEU A 4 0.50 -29.62 -42.90
N ALA A 5 0.61 -28.32 -42.55
CA ALA A 5 0.07 -27.20 -43.34
C ALA A 5 0.45 -25.83 -42.72
N GLY A 6 0.92 -24.90 -43.56
CA GLY A 6 1.24 -23.52 -43.18
C GLY A 6 0.03 -22.57 -43.24
N GLY A 7 0.17 -21.41 -42.58
CA GLY A 7 -0.78 -20.31 -42.63
C GLY A 7 -0.13 -19.01 -42.14
N ARG A 8 -0.34 -17.93 -42.91
CA ARG A 8 0.26 -16.59 -42.72
C ARG A 8 -0.40 -15.82 -41.55
N PRO A 9 0.27 -14.81 -40.95
CA PRO A 9 -0.27 -14.08 -39.81
C PRO A 9 -1.43 -13.13 -40.18
N HIS A 10 -2.53 -13.23 -39.45
CA HIS A 10 -3.65 -12.28 -39.53
C HIS A 10 -3.32 -10.98 -38.78
N ARG A 11 -3.52 -9.88 -39.49
CA ARG A 11 -3.36 -8.49 -39.07
C ARG A 11 -4.58 -8.09 -38.23
N LEU A 12 -4.43 -7.89 -36.92
CA LEU A 12 -5.51 -7.39 -36.07
C LEU A 12 -5.80 -5.91 -36.39
N HIS A 13 -7.03 -5.63 -36.80
CA HIS A 13 -7.55 -4.28 -36.98
C HIS A 13 -7.80 -3.61 -35.62
N ARG A 14 -7.21 -2.43 -35.43
CA ARG A 14 -7.67 -1.44 -34.46
C ARG A 14 -9.08 -1.00 -34.85
N ARG A 15 -10.09 -1.41 -34.08
CA ARG A 15 -11.33 -0.67 -33.77
C ARG A 15 -12.26 -1.59 -32.96
N ASP A 16 -12.45 -1.22 -31.69
CA ASP A 16 -13.75 -1.10 -31.02
C ASP A 16 -13.57 -1.16 -29.51
N VAL A 17 -13.10 -0.02 -28.97
CA VAL A 17 -13.34 0.34 -27.58
C VAL A 17 -14.82 0.67 -27.47
N ARG A 18 -15.62 -0.23 -26.88
CA ARG A 18 -16.82 0.05 -26.07
C ARG A 18 -17.59 -1.25 -25.75
N ARG A 19 -17.61 -1.61 -24.47
CA ARG A 19 -18.78 -1.97 -23.63
C ARG A 19 -18.35 -2.97 -22.55
N HIS A 20 -18.03 -2.44 -21.37
CA HIS A 20 -18.20 -3.21 -20.14
C HIS A 20 -19.05 -2.42 -19.15
N ALA A 21 -20.12 -3.11 -18.75
CA ALA A 21 -20.94 -3.01 -17.55
C ALA A 21 -21.51 -1.64 -17.16
N ALA A 22 -22.83 -1.57 -17.26
CA ALA A 22 -23.69 -0.57 -16.65
C ALA A 22 -23.56 -0.60 -15.12
N PHE A 23 -23.51 0.59 -14.53
CA PHE A 23 -23.77 0.79 -13.10
C PHE A 23 -25.28 0.55 -12.85
N PRO A 24 -25.67 -0.20 -11.81
CA PRO A 24 -27.07 -0.27 -11.42
C PRO A 24 -27.52 1.09 -10.86
N GLU A 25 -28.64 1.58 -11.40
CA GLU A 25 -29.36 2.76 -10.93
C GLU A 25 -29.92 2.48 -9.53
N ALA A 26 -29.63 3.35 -8.56
CA ALA A 26 -30.23 3.31 -7.24
C ALA A 26 -31.59 4.03 -7.29
N ASP A 27 -32.67 3.27 -7.18
CA ASP A 27 -34.02 3.80 -6.96
C ASP A 27 -34.10 4.51 -5.61
N GLY A 28 -34.53 5.77 -5.66
CA GLY A 28 -34.68 6.65 -4.50
C GLY A 28 -35.93 6.36 -3.66
N GLY A 29 -35.84 6.66 -2.36
CA GLY A 29 -37.01 6.66 -1.48
C GLY A 29 -36.67 6.83 0.00
N GLY A 30 -36.14 7.99 0.41
CA GLY A 30 -35.91 8.29 1.84
C GLY A 30 -35.75 9.78 2.10
N ALA A 31 -36.76 10.40 2.69
CA ALA A 31 -36.87 11.85 2.89
C ALA A 31 -35.83 12.42 3.87
N HIS A 32 -34.78 13.08 3.35
CA HIS A 32 -33.94 13.95 4.16
C HIS A 32 -34.61 15.32 4.31
N ARG A 33 -35.24 15.55 5.48
CA ARG A 33 -35.69 16.88 5.89
C ARG A 33 -34.46 17.80 5.98
N GLY A 34 -34.48 18.87 5.20
CA GLY A 34 -33.41 19.86 5.11
C GLY A 34 -33.01 20.40 6.48
N ARG A 35 -31.72 20.36 6.78
CA ARG A 35 -31.12 21.11 7.88
C ARG A 35 -30.18 22.14 7.27
N HIS A 36 -30.57 23.41 7.45
CA HIS A 36 -29.87 24.63 7.06
C HIS A 36 -28.34 24.49 7.14
N LEU A 37 -27.65 24.73 6.02
CA LEU A 37 -26.26 25.18 6.05
C LEU A 37 -26.24 26.49 6.85
N ARG A 38 -25.45 26.54 7.92
CA ARG A 38 -25.10 27.80 8.58
C ARG A 38 -23.96 28.43 7.79
N GLU A 39 -24.16 29.70 7.43
CA GLU A 39 -23.26 30.52 6.63
C GLU A 39 -21.90 30.69 7.32
N ILE A 40 -20.83 30.57 6.53
CA ILE A 40 -19.43 30.78 6.96
C ILE A 40 -19.16 32.29 6.90
N PRO A 41 -18.78 32.97 8.00
CA PRO A 41 -18.51 34.41 7.97
C PRO A 41 -17.24 34.75 7.20
N ASP A 42 -17.32 35.86 6.47
CA ASP A 42 -16.29 36.44 5.60
C ASP A 42 -15.03 36.86 6.37
N ARG A 43 -13.85 36.70 5.74
CA ARG A 43 -12.54 37.07 6.29
C ARG A 43 -12.25 38.54 5.98
N GLY A 44 -12.18 39.38 7.00
CA GLY A 44 -11.66 40.75 6.90
C GLY A 44 -10.16 40.85 7.21
N ASP A 45 -9.45 41.47 6.29
CA ASP A 45 -8.20 42.27 6.27
C ASP A 45 -7.47 42.58 7.61
N ALA A 46 -6.17 42.90 7.73
CA ALA A 46 -4.88 42.66 7.05
C ALA A 46 -3.90 43.71 7.65
N GLU A 47 -2.68 43.39 8.13
CA GLU A 47 -1.50 44.31 8.32
C GLU A 47 -0.21 43.48 8.54
N ASP A 48 1.04 43.82 8.16
CA ASP A 48 1.65 44.58 7.05
C ASP A 48 3.20 44.30 7.02
N ALA A 49 3.83 44.40 5.84
CA ALA A 49 5.27 44.65 5.47
C ALA A 49 6.43 43.63 5.74
N PRO A 50 7.58 43.68 4.99
CA PRO A 50 7.89 44.35 3.71
C PRO A 50 8.55 43.46 2.62
N ALA A 51 8.57 44.01 1.40
CA ALA A 51 9.18 43.48 0.19
C ALA A 51 10.70 43.70 0.09
N ALA A 52 11.41 42.77 -0.54
CA ALA A 52 12.77 42.95 -1.05
C ALA A 52 12.81 42.61 -2.56
N SER A 53 13.32 43.56 -3.32
CA SER A 53 13.44 43.61 -4.77
C SER A 53 14.69 42.91 -5.29
N GLY A 54 14.59 42.26 -6.46
CA GLY A 54 15.72 41.76 -7.26
C GLY A 54 15.32 41.64 -8.73
N PRO A 55 16.19 42.00 -9.70
CA PRO A 55 15.79 42.23 -11.08
C PRO A 55 15.69 40.95 -11.91
N ALA A 56 14.73 40.95 -12.83
CA ALA A 56 14.62 40.00 -13.93
C ALA A 56 15.57 40.41 -15.07
N ASP A 57 16.40 39.47 -15.55
CA ASP A 57 17.10 39.61 -16.83
C ASP A 57 16.58 38.52 -17.78
N SER A 58 15.80 38.97 -18.75
CA SER A 58 15.24 38.17 -19.84
C SER A 58 16.27 38.08 -20.96
N ARG A 59 16.79 36.88 -21.23
CA ARG A 59 17.46 36.58 -22.50
C ARG A 59 16.84 35.36 -23.17
N SER A 60 16.22 35.66 -24.30
CA SER A 60 15.70 34.77 -25.32
C SER A 60 16.82 34.01 -26.03
N VAL A 61 16.70 32.68 -26.12
CA VAL A 61 17.24 31.82 -27.19
C VAL A 61 16.24 30.67 -27.31
N GLY A 62 15.50 30.44 -28.39
CA GLY A 62 15.84 30.67 -29.79
C GLY A 62 16.21 29.34 -30.42
N ASP A 63 15.18 28.55 -30.74
CA ASP A 63 15.17 27.58 -31.85
C ASP A 63 16.11 26.35 -31.77
N GLN A 64 15.74 25.31 -32.51
CA GLN A 64 16.49 24.07 -32.80
C GLN A 64 16.35 22.91 -31.79
N LEU A 65 15.25 22.16 -31.88
CA LEU A 65 15.39 20.69 -31.87
C LEU A 65 14.59 20.07 -33.03
N ARG A 66 15.33 19.70 -34.06
CA ARG A 66 14.85 18.94 -35.22
C ARG A 66 14.49 17.53 -34.78
N VAL A 67 13.25 17.12 -35.04
CA VAL A 67 12.81 15.72 -34.90
C VAL A 67 13.31 14.94 -36.11
N GLY A 68 14.31 14.09 -35.89
CA GLY A 68 14.87 13.21 -36.91
C GLY A 68 15.00 11.77 -36.39
N GLY A 69 14.10 10.91 -36.86
CA GLY A 69 14.45 9.59 -37.42
C GLY A 69 14.89 8.43 -36.53
N ALA A 70 14.23 7.30 -36.82
CA ALA A 70 14.71 5.92 -36.76
C ALA A 70 14.60 5.15 -35.43
N GLY A 71 13.67 4.18 -35.48
CA GLY A 71 13.38 3.22 -34.43
C GLY A 71 14.59 2.45 -33.94
N ARG A 72 14.61 2.23 -32.63
CA ARG A 72 15.36 1.15 -32.00
C ARG A 72 14.35 0.24 -31.32
N HIS A 73 14.18 -0.93 -31.91
CA HIS A 73 13.41 -2.02 -31.35
C HIS A 73 14.09 -2.47 -30.05
N CYS A 74 13.40 -2.31 -28.92
CA CYS A 74 13.81 -2.93 -27.67
C CYS A 74 13.70 -4.45 -27.86
N ARG A 75 14.83 -5.11 -28.14
CA ARG A 75 14.92 -6.57 -28.04
C ARG A 75 15.11 -6.87 -26.55
N SER A 76 14.05 -7.33 -25.90
CA SER A 76 14.10 -7.95 -24.59
C SER A 76 14.81 -9.30 -24.71
N THR A 77 16.14 -9.28 -24.70
CA THR A 77 16.92 -10.48 -24.42
C THR A 77 16.86 -10.77 -22.93
N GLY A 78 16.08 -11.79 -22.58
CA GLY A 78 16.18 -12.64 -21.40
C GLY A 78 16.63 -11.98 -20.10
N VAL A 79 15.67 -11.49 -19.32
CA VAL A 79 15.86 -11.44 -17.86
C VAL A 79 15.80 -12.88 -17.39
N VAL A 80 16.97 -13.45 -17.11
CA VAL A 80 17.09 -14.71 -16.39
C VAL A 80 16.48 -14.45 -15.02
N GLY A 81 15.30 -15.01 -14.75
CA GLY A 81 14.65 -14.92 -13.45
C GLY A 81 15.63 -15.38 -12.37
N ARG A 82 15.91 -14.50 -11.41
CA ARG A 82 16.69 -14.87 -10.23
C ARG A 82 15.82 -15.86 -9.43
N PRO A 83 16.35 -17.01 -8.99
CA PRO A 83 15.56 -18.00 -8.29
C PRO A 83 14.94 -17.37 -7.04
N ALA A 84 13.67 -17.72 -6.78
CA ALA A 84 12.94 -17.38 -5.56
C ALA A 84 13.85 -17.57 -4.34
N GLY A 85 13.92 -16.53 -3.50
CA GLY A 85 14.66 -16.57 -2.25
C GLY A 85 14.26 -17.80 -1.46
N GLN A 86 15.23 -18.67 -1.23
CA GLN A 86 15.10 -19.93 -0.51
C GLN A 86 15.06 -19.64 0.99
N GLY A 87 14.13 -20.29 1.70
CA GLY A 87 14.11 -20.37 3.17
C GLY A 87 12.94 -19.63 3.82
N SER A 88 11.87 -20.37 4.12
CA SER A 88 10.80 -19.88 4.99
C SER A 88 11.37 -19.49 6.37
N GLY A 89 11.19 -18.24 6.76
CA GLY A 89 11.53 -17.75 8.11
C GLY A 89 12.98 -17.32 8.40
N GLU A 90 13.92 -17.37 7.46
CA GLU A 90 15.31 -16.90 7.71
C GLU A 90 15.38 -15.38 7.97
N TRP A 91 14.40 -14.64 7.47
CA TRP A 91 14.23 -13.21 7.67
C TRP A 91 13.70 -12.82 9.07
N ALA A 92 13.31 -13.78 9.92
CA ALA A 92 12.61 -13.51 11.18
C ALA A 92 13.50 -12.89 12.26
N VAL A 93 14.82 -13.12 12.19
CA VAL A 93 15.81 -12.67 13.20
C VAL A 93 17.12 -12.15 12.56
N SER A 94 17.06 -11.61 11.34
CA SER A 94 18.24 -11.16 10.60
C SER A 94 18.71 -9.75 11.02
N GLU A 95 19.96 -9.42 10.69
CA GLU A 95 20.49 -8.06 10.77
C GLU A 95 19.59 -7.12 9.94
N TYR A 96 19.06 -6.06 10.57
CA TYR A 96 18.10 -5.14 9.98
C TYR A 96 18.75 -3.78 9.79
N GLU A 97 19.06 -3.43 8.53
CA GLU A 97 19.68 -2.15 8.16
C GLU A 97 18.66 -1.04 7.87
N GLY A 98 17.36 -1.34 7.98
CA GLY A 98 16.27 -0.39 7.74
C GLY A 98 15.99 0.55 8.93
N PRO A 99 15.07 1.51 8.76
CA PRO A 99 14.67 2.42 9.83
C PRO A 99 13.92 1.68 10.94
N ILE A 100 14.39 1.79 12.17
CA ILE A 100 13.69 1.26 13.35
C ILE A 100 12.54 2.21 13.71
N PRO A 101 11.30 1.71 13.85
CA PRO A 101 10.17 2.54 14.27
C PRO A 101 10.41 3.18 15.64
N ILE A 102 10.03 4.45 15.78
CA ILE A 102 10.05 5.17 17.06
C ILE A 102 8.60 5.37 17.50
N PRO A 103 8.12 4.62 18.51
CA PRO A 103 6.75 4.76 19.00
C PRO A 103 6.50 6.15 19.61
N ASP A 104 5.40 6.76 19.22
CA ASP A 104 4.80 7.90 19.92
C ASP A 104 3.65 7.43 20.84
N ASP A 105 3.00 8.35 21.55
CA ASP A 105 1.93 7.99 22.49
C ASP A 105 0.70 7.37 21.81
N ASP A 106 0.45 7.71 20.54
CA ASP A 106 -0.69 7.18 19.80
C ASP A 106 -0.43 5.77 19.26
N SER A 107 0.82 5.45 18.91
CA SER A 107 1.26 4.17 18.33
C SER A 107 1.90 3.19 19.31
N ARG A 108 2.13 3.60 20.56
CA ARG A 108 2.76 2.80 21.62
C ARG A 108 2.17 1.39 21.74
N ASP A 109 0.85 1.29 21.87
CA ASP A 109 0.18 -0.01 22.09
C ASP A 109 0.34 -0.96 20.90
N PHE A 110 0.36 -0.41 19.68
CA PHE A 110 0.61 -1.18 18.46
C PHE A 110 2.01 -1.78 18.48
N TRP A 111 3.03 -0.98 18.75
CA TRP A 111 4.43 -1.44 18.74
C TRP A 111 4.77 -2.36 19.90
N GLU A 112 4.23 -2.11 21.10
CA GLU A 112 4.37 -3.02 22.24
C GLU A 112 3.61 -4.34 22.03
N GLY A 113 2.47 -4.30 21.34
CA GLY A 113 1.80 -5.51 20.83
C GLY A 113 2.70 -6.29 19.88
N CYS A 114 3.31 -5.61 18.91
CA CYS A 114 4.20 -6.25 17.93
C CYS A 114 5.40 -6.94 18.60
N LYS A 115 6.01 -6.34 19.65
CA LYS A 115 7.09 -6.98 20.44
C LYS A 115 6.66 -8.28 21.13
N ARG A 116 5.37 -8.45 21.39
CA ARG A 116 4.77 -9.70 21.92
C ARG A 116 4.25 -10.62 20.83
N HIS A 117 4.50 -10.28 19.56
CA HIS A 117 3.95 -10.95 18.37
C HIS A 117 2.42 -10.95 18.36
N GLU A 118 1.82 -9.84 18.79
CA GLU A 118 0.38 -9.62 18.78
C GLU A 118 0.04 -8.40 17.94
N LEU A 119 -0.85 -8.56 16.95
CA LEU A 119 -1.32 -7.43 16.17
C LEU A 119 -2.48 -6.74 16.92
N ILE A 120 -2.27 -5.51 17.37
CA ILE A 120 -3.20 -4.75 18.20
C ILE A 120 -3.59 -3.46 17.49
N PHE A 121 -4.89 -3.16 17.43
CA PHE A 121 -5.41 -1.89 16.94
C PHE A 121 -6.22 -1.18 18.01
N LYS A 122 -6.36 0.15 17.86
CA LYS A 122 -7.36 0.89 18.61
C LYS A 122 -8.75 0.41 18.20
N ARG A 123 -9.66 0.31 19.16
CA ARG A 123 -11.06 -0.10 18.94
C ARG A 123 -11.97 0.77 19.77
N CYS A 124 -12.99 1.35 19.14
CA CYS A 124 -14.00 2.10 19.85
C CYS A 124 -14.81 1.16 20.76
N GLU A 125 -14.93 1.50 22.03
CA GLU A 125 -15.67 0.70 22.99
C GLU A 125 -17.19 0.90 22.88
N ASP A 126 -17.63 2.02 22.28
CA ASP A 126 -19.05 2.32 22.13
C ASP A 126 -19.67 1.69 20.87
N CYS A 127 -18.97 1.73 19.73
CA CYS A 127 -19.49 1.20 18.45
C CYS A 127 -18.72 -0.01 17.91
N GLY A 128 -17.59 -0.39 18.53
CA GLY A 128 -16.80 -1.56 18.13
C GLY A 128 -15.91 -1.38 16.91
N PHE A 129 -15.87 -0.19 16.31
CA PHE A 129 -15.08 0.10 15.10
C PHE A 129 -13.57 0.06 15.39
N TYR A 130 -12.81 -0.66 14.55
CA TYR A 130 -11.36 -0.71 14.58
C TYR A 130 -10.73 0.49 13.86
N ILE A 131 -9.66 1.03 14.44
CA ILE A 131 -8.98 2.25 14.00
C ILE A 131 -7.50 1.92 13.78
N HIS A 132 -7.06 2.00 12.52
CA HIS A 132 -5.66 1.92 12.12
C HIS A 132 -5.18 3.28 11.59
N LEU A 133 -3.90 3.62 11.81
CA LEU A 133 -3.37 5.00 11.91
C LEU A 133 -3.95 5.72 13.12
N PRO A 134 -3.45 5.40 14.34
CA PRO A 134 -4.14 5.67 15.60
C PRO A 134 -4.61 7.12 15.70
N LYS A 135 -5.91 7.26 15.97
CA LYS A 135 -6.58 8.54 16.25
C LYS A 135 -7.08 8.52 17.69
N SER A 136 -7.21 9.71 18.30
CA SER A 136 -7.77 9.88 19.64
C SER A 136 -9.31 9.83 19.69
N ARG A 137 -9.98 9.79 18.53
CA ARG A 137 -11.45 9.68 18.42
C ARG A 137 -11.84 8.68 17.36
N CYS A 138 -12.96 8.01 17.57
CA CYS A 138 -13.56 7.12 16.59
C CYS A 138 -14.03 7.91 15.35
N PRO A 139 -13.60 7.55 14.13
CA PRO A 139 -14.05 8.22 12.91
C PRO A 139 -15.50 7.92 12.56
N GLU A 140 -16.07 6.83 13.09
CA GLU A 140 -17.44 6.41 12.81
C GLU A 140 -18.46 7.13 13.70
N CYS A 141 -18.28 7.07 15.02
CA CYS A 141 -19.25 7.63 15.99
C CYS A 141 -18.76 8.87 16.76
N TRP A 142 -17.52 9.34 16.50
CA TRP A 142 -16.89 10.49 17.16
C TRP A 142 -16.65 10.35 18.67
N SER A 143 -16.87 9.16 19.23
CA SER A 143 -16.57 8.87 20.63
C SER A 143 -15.08 8.98 20.93
N THR A 144 -14.77 9.46 22.13
CA THR A 144 -13.43 9.44 22.74
C THR A 144 -13.18 8.15 23.52
N ASN A 145 -14.20 7.28 23.67
CA ASN A 145 -14.08 5.99 24.34
C ASN A 145 -13.42 4.97 23.41
N VAL A 146 -12.09 5.07 23.31
CA VAL A 146 -11.25 4.28 22.41
C VAL A 146 -10.25 3.50 23.25
N GLY A 147 -10.43 2.18 23.29
CA GLY A 147 -9.47 1.24 23.88
C GLY A 147 -8.62 0.58 22.79
N THR A 148 -8.06 -0.57 23.13
CA THR A 148 -7.28 -1.41 22.22
C THR A 148 -7.84 -2.83 22.17
N ALA A 149 -7.74 -3.48 21.01
CA ALA A 149 -8.12 -4.87 20.83
C ALA A 149 -7.12 -5.60 19.92
N ARG A 150 -6.80 -6.83 20.31
CA ARG A 150 -6.02 -7.75 19.47
C ARG A 150 -6.90 -8.26 18.33
N VAL A 151 -6.31 -8.35 17.14
CA VAL A 151 -6.93 -8.99 15.97
C VAL A 151 -6.36 -10.40 15.76
N SER A 152 -7.02 -11.19 14.93
CA SER A 152 -6.56 -12.53 14.53
C SER A 152 -5.24 -12.47 13.76
N GLY A 153 -5.00 -11.37 13.05
CA GLY A 153 -3.87 -11.22 12.13
C GLY A 153 -4.07 -11.93 10.79
N LYS A 154 -5.29 -12.39 10.49
CA LYS A 154 -5.63 -12.98 9.18
C LYS A 154 -6.20 -11.91 8.25
N GLY A 155 -5.88 -12.02 6.97
CA GLY A 155 -6.34 -11.05 6.00
C GLY A 155 -6.10 -11.46 4.55
N THR A 156 -6.48 -10.57 3.66
CA THR A 156 -6.36 -10.73 2.21
C THR A 156 -5.51 -9.62 1.64
N VAL A 157 -4.62 -9.93 0.70
CA VAL A 157 -3.88 -8.92 -0.07
C VAL A 157 -4.89 -8.09 -0.88
N TYR A 158 -5.08 -6.83 -0.50
CA TYR A 158 -6.01 -5.89 -1.15
C TYR A 158 -5.37 -5.23 -2.38
N THR A 159 -4.11 -4.82 -2.25
CA THR A 159 -3.29 -4.35 -3.37
C THR A 159 -1.82 -4.56 -3.06
N VAL A 160 -1.01 -4.70 -4.11
CA VAL A 160 0.43 -4.92 -4.01
C VAL A 160 1.18 -4.13 -5.08
N THR A 161 2.38 -3.67 -4.74
CA THR A 161 3.34 -3.09 -5.70
C THR A 161 4.70 -3.73 -5.48
N ILE A 162 5.32 -4.22 -6.56
CA ILE A 162 6.70 -4.70 -6.53
C ILE A 162 7.63 -3.54 -6.82
N VAL A 163 8.53 -3.26 -5.88
CA VAL A 163 9.55 -2.23 -6.00
C VAL A 163 10.84 -2.90 -6.48
N SER A 164 11.19 -2.65 -7.75
CA SER A 164 12.36 -3.26 -8.40
C SER A 164 13.64 -2.40 -8.33
N ILE A 165 13.56 -1.18 -7.79
CA ILE A 165 14.69 -0.26 -7.66
C ILE A 165 14.94 0.10 -6.19
N PRO A 166 16.20 0.27 -5.76
CA PRO A 166 16.48 0.64 -4.38
C PRO A 166 15.92 2.04 -4.12
N THR A 167 15.22 2.21 -2.99
CA THR A 167 14.63 3.51 -2.61
C THR A 167 15.31 4.12 -1.39
N ALA A 168 15.90 3.30 -0.53
CA ALA A 168 16.62 3.69 0.68
C ALA A 168 17.51 2.52 1.18
N PRO A 169 18.49 2.78 2.07
CA PRO A 169 19.23 1.72 2.76
C PRO A 169 18.31 0.75 3.52
N GLY A 170 18.68 -0.53 3.59
CA GLY A 170 17.89 -1.58 4.22
C GLY A 170 16.69 -2.08 3.42
N PHE A 171 16.52 -1.62 2.17
CA PHE A 171 15.48 -2.07 1.24
C PHE A 171 16.10 -2.62 -0.04
N ASP A 172 16.43 -3.92 -0.01
CA ASP A 172 17.02 -4.61 -1.16
C ASP A 172 15.93 -5.05 -2.15
N PRO A 173 15.97 -4.57 -3.41
CA PRO A 173 15.03 -5.00 -4.43
C PRO A 173 15.33 -6.42 -4.93
N PRO A 174 14.32 -7.13 -5.47
CA PRO A 174 12.91 -6.74 -5.46
C PRO A 174 12.26 -6.97 -4.09
N TYR A 175 11.37 -6.07 -3.68
CA TYR A 175 10.51 -6.25 -2.51
C TYR A 175 9.10 -5.76 -2.80
N ASN A 176 8.10 -6.29 -2.09
CA ASN A 176 6.71 -5.87 -2.26
C ASN A 176 6.31 -4.86 -1.19
N VAL A 177 5.45 -3.91 -1.56
CA VAL A 177 4.67 -3.11 -0.61
C VAL A 177 3.22 -3.48 -0.80
N SER A 178 2.63 -4.08 0.23
CA SER A 178 1.29 -4.65 0.21
C SER A 178 0.38 -3.94 1.20
N LEU A 179 -0.88 -3.74 0.80
CA LEU A 179 -1.96 -3.43 1.72
C LEU A 179 -2.75 -4.72 1.96
N VAL A 180 -2.77 -5.19 3.21
CA VAL A 180 -3.55 -6.36 3.62
C VAL A 180 -4.81 -5.87 4.32
N GLU A 181 -5.99 -6.25 3.81
CA GLU A 181 -7.27 -6.02 4.48
C GLU A 181 -7.55 -7.16 5.47
N LEU A 182 -7.74 -6.82 6.74
CA LEU A 182 -7.92 -7.78 7.82
C LEU A 182 -9.37 -8.26 7.92
N ASP A 183 -9.54 -9.50 8.37
CA ASP A 183 -10.85 -10.18 8.40
C ASP A 183 -11.83 -9.54 9.41
N GLU A 184 -11.33 -8.80 10.41
CA GLU A 184 -12.17 -8.23 11.47
C GLU A 184 -13.10 -7.12 10.99
N GLN A 185 -12.71 -6.37 9.95
CA GLN A 185 -13.48 -5.21 9.50
C GLN A 185 -13.14 -4.83 8.05
N PRO A 186 -14.15 -4.69 7.16
CA PRO A 186 -13.93 -4.14 5.82
C PRO A 186 -13.25 -2.77 5.88
N GLY A 187 -12.20 -2.58 5.08
CA GLY A 187 -11.40 -1.35 5.07
C GLY A 187 -10.35 -1.24 6.19
N LEU A 188 -10.29 -2.16 7.16
CA LEU A 188 -9.17 -2.22 8.12
C LEU A 188 -7.95 -2.79 7.42
N ARG A 189 -7.06 -1.91 6.95
CA ARG A 189 -5.93 -2.29 6.09
C ARG A 189 -4.60 -1.94 6.72
N VAL A 190 -3.63 -2.85 6.61
CA VAL A 190 -2.25 -2.67 7.10
C VAL A 190 -1.29 -2.62 5.92
N MET A 191 -0.43 -1.60 5.89
CA MET A 191 0.66 -1.52 4.93
C MET A 191 1.87 -2.31 5.46
N THR A 192 2.35 -3.26 4.68
CA THR A 192 3.30 -4.29 5.13
C THR A 192 4.01 -4.94 3.92
N ASN A 193 4.99 -5.81 4.18
CA ASN A 193 5.48 -6.77 3.20
C ASN A 193 4.77 -8.13 3.39
N VAL A 194 4.59 -8.85 2.28
CA VAL A 194 4.30 -10.29 2.28
C VAL A 194 5.61 -11.06 2.07
N VAL A 195 5.88 -12.06 2.89
CA VAL A 195 7.09 -12.87 2.92
C VAL A 195 6.74 -14.34 2.79
N ASP A 196 7.74 -15.21 2.64
CA ASP A 196 7.57 -16.66 2.43
C ASP A 196 6.73 -16.99 1.17
N CYS A 197 6.78 -16.14 0.15
CA CYS A 197 6.19 -16.39 -1.16
C CYS A 197 7.07 -15.84 -2.29
N SER A 198 6.94 -16.40 -3.48
CA SER A 198 7.51 -15.86 -4.71
C SER A 198 6.71 -14.66 -5.22
N GLU A 199 7.29 -13.90 -6.16
CA GLU A 199 6.61 -12.77 -6.80
C GLU A 199 5.38 -13.22 -7.60
N ASP A 200 5.43 -14.41 -8.21
CA ASP A 200 4.33 -14.96 -9.01
C ASP A 200 3.15 -15.44 -8.14
N GLU A 201 3.41 -15.83 -6.89
CA GLU A 201 2.37 -16.21 -5.91
C GLU A 201 1.70 -14.98 -5.28
N LEU A 202 2.36 -13.82 -5.31
CA LEU A 202 1.90 -12.61 -4.65
C LEU A 202 0.90 -11.84 -5.52
N GLU A 203 -0.38 -12.25 -5.43
CA GLU A 203 -1.48 -11.61 -6.15
C GLU A 203 -2.53 -10.98 -5.23
N ILE A 204 -3.32 -10.07 -5.81
CA ILE A 204 -4.51 -9.52 -5.14
C ILE A 204 -5.49 -10.65 -4.87
N GLY A 205 -5.99 -10.74 -3.64
CA GLY A 205 -6.86 -11.84 -3.21
C GLY A 205 -6.15 -12.97 -2.46
N LEU A 206 -4.80 -12.97 -2.44
CA LEU A 206 -4.03 -13.96 -1.69
C LEU A 206 -4.36 -13.92 -0.20
N ARG A 207 -4.64 -15.09 0.39
CA ARG A 207 -4.89 -15.26 1.82
C ARG A 207 -3.60 -15.30 2.60
N VAL A 208 -3.51 -14.46 3.63
CA VAL A 208 -2.30 -14.27 4.42
C VAL A 208 -2.59 -14.22 5.91
N GLU A 209 -1.58 -14.53 6.69
CA GLU A 209 -1.57 -14.38 8.15
C GLU A 209 -0.34 -13.58 8.62
N VAL A 210 -0.50 -12.87 9.72
CA VAL A 210 0.56 -12.05 10.30
C VAL A 210 1.69 -12.93 10.81
N THR A 211 2.90 -12.43 10.64
CA THR A 211 4.13 -12.97 11.21
C THR A 211 5.01 -11.79 11.61
N PHE A 212 6.07 -12.00 12.38
CA PHE A 212 6.86 -10.92 12.96
C PHE A 212 8.34 -11.08 12.65
N ARG A 213 8.98 -9.97 12.27
CA ARG A 213 10.43 -9.86 12.18
C ARG A 213 10.94 -9.11 13.40
N ASP A 214 11.76 -9.78 14.21
CA ASP A 214 12.38 -9.15 15.37
C ASP A 214 13.64 -8.38 14.96
N ILE A 215 13.74 -7.14 15.43
CA ILE A 215 14.91 -6.28 15.26
C ILE A 215 15.66 -6.28 16.59
N ILE A 216 16.84 -6.91 16.59
CA ILE A 216 17.73 -6.98 17.75
C ILE A 216 18.87 -5.98 17.56
N ALA A 217 19.08 -5.09 18.53
CA ALA A 217 20.28 -4.25 18.63
C ALA A 217 20.93 -4.43 20.01
N ASP A 218 22.26 -4.49 20.05
CA ASP A 218 23.03 -4.68 21.29
C ASP A 218 22.52 -5.84 22.19
N GLY A 219 22.03 -6.92 21.56
CA GLY A 219 21.50 -8.10 22.25
C GLY A 219 20.11 -7.92 22.88
N ARG A 220 19.38 -6.86 22.52
CA ARG A 220 18.03 -6.56 23.03
C ARG A 220 17.04 -6.42 21.88
N LEU A 221 15.78 -6.79 22.15
CA LEU A 221 14.67 -6.56 21.22
C LEU A 221 14.30 -5.07 21.21
N GLU A 222 14.62 -4.39 20.12
CA GLU A 222 14.30 -2.97 19.93
C GLU A 222 12.88 -2.79 19.39
N ALA A 223 12.51 -3.58 18.38
CA ALA A 223 11.19 -3.57 17.77
C ALA A 223 10.88 -4.91 17.10
N SER A 224 9.60 -5.15 16.81
CA SER A 224 9.19 -6.24 15.93
C SER A 224 8.30 -5.65 14.83
N LEU A 225 8.61 -5.96 13.58
CA LEU A 225 7.84 -5.51 12.42
C LEU A 225 6.76 -6.56 12.08
N PRO A 226 5.47 -6.17 12.01
CA PRO A 226 4.45 -7.07 11.50
C PRO A 226 4.62 -7.21 10.00
N LEU A 227 4.86 -8.43 9.56
CA LEU A 227 4.85 -8.87 8.16
C LEU A 227 3.69 -9.83 7.96
N PHE A 228 3.45 -10.27 6.73
CA PHE A 228 2.43 -11.26 6.42
C PHE A 228 3.01 -12.39 5.58
N ARG A 229 2.48 -13.60 5.70
CA ARG A 229 2.86 -14.73 4.86
C ARG A 229 1.63 -15.45 4.32
N PRO A 230 1.70 -16.15 3.19
CA PRO A 230 0.58 -16.96 2.72
C PRO A 230 0.09 -17.91 3.80
N MET A 231 -1.23 -18.01 3.94
CA MET A 231 -1.81 -19.10 4.71
C MET A 231 -1.61 -20.39 3.91
N THR A 232 -0.99 -21.41 4.49
CA THR A 232 -1.10 -22.77 3.94
C THR A 232 -2.58 -23.11 3.87
N GLY A 233 -3.10 -23.28 2.65
CA GLY A 233 -4.48 -23.72 2.48
C GLY A 233 -4.67 -25.06 3.19
N ASP A 234 -5.77 -25.20 3.93
CA ASP A 234 -6.33 -26.53 4.14
C ASP A 234 -6.72 -27.02 2.73
N GLU A 235 -5.89 -27.89 2.16
CA GLU A 235 -6.26 -28.67 0.98
C GLU A 235 -7.47 -29.52 1.36
N GLY A 236 -8.67 -29.00 1.06
CA GLY A 236 -9.95 -29.68 1.27
C GLY A 236 -10.25 -30.74 0.23
#